data_AF-A0A960T8F8-F1
#
_entry.id   AF-A0A960T8F8-F1
#
_cell.length_a   1.000
_cell.length_b   1.000
_cell.length_c   1.000
_cell.angle_alpha   90.00
_cell.angle_beta   90.00
_cell.angle_gamma   90.00
#
_symmetry.space_group_name_H-M   'P 1'
#
loop_
_entity.id
_entity.type
_entity.pdbx_description
1 polymer ?
#
loop_
_entity_poly.entity_id
_entity_poly.type
_entity_poly.pdbx_seq_one_letter_code
_entity_poly.pdbx_strand_id
1 'polypeptide(L)'
;QLTGPMLAHCYLKLCNEKYPNEQKVMALLKDLGLDKYPIEAQIIVLQQFRDQLHQTSPMLLNHEQRDKLMYDAIIPALEDLENKLQEYEESLEQWEDKDEKPKQEQED
;
A
#
# COMPACT_ATOMS: atom_id res chain seq x y z
N GLN A 1 7.05 -16.61 -0.26
CA GLN A 1 7.66 -15.82 -1.37
C GLN A 1 6.52 -15.26 -2.20
N LEU A 2 6.48 -13.95 -2.42
CA LEU A 2 5.50 -13.30 -3.28
C LEU A 2 5.80 -13.67 -4.74
N THR A 3 4.79 -14.07 -5.52
CA THR A 3 4.95 -14.48 -6.91
C THR A 3 4.02 -13.68 -7.83
N GLY A 4 4.42 -13.51 -9.10
CA GLY A 4 3.60 -12.83 -10.11
C GLY A 4 2.16 -13.37 -10.20
N PRO A 5 1.93 -14.70 -10.20
CA PRO A 5 0.59 -15.27 -10.17
C PRO A 5 -0.25 -14.88 -8.94
N MET A 6 0.36 -14.73 -7.76
CA MET A 6 -0.34 -14.28 -6.56
C MET A 6 -0.80 -12.82 -6.69
N LEU A 7 0.05 -11.96 -7.25
CA LEU A 7 -0.28 -10.55 -7.52
C LEU A 7 -1.38 -10.43 -8.58
N ALA A 8 -1.30 -11.20 -9.66
CA ALA A 8 -2.34 -11.23 -10.68
C ALA A 8 -3.69 -11.73 -10.11
N HIS A 9 -3.66 -12.76 -9.27
CA HIS A 9 -4.87 -13.26 -8.60
C HIS A 9 -5.49 -12.21 -7.65
N CYS A 10 -4.66 -11.44 -6.95
CA CYS A 10 -5.12 -10.32 -6.13
C CYS A 10 -5.83 -9.27 -6.97
N TYR A 11 -5.17 -8.82 -8.03
CA TYR A 11 -5.69 -7.82 -8.92
C TYR A 11 -7.04 -8.23 -9.50
N LEU A 12 -7.16 -9.49 -9.96
CA LEU A 12 -8.42 -10.03 -10.46
C LEU A 12 -9.50 -10.16 -9.38
N LYS A 13 -9.13 -10.48 -8.13
CA LYS A 13 -10.08 -10.45 -7.01
C LYS A 13 -10.61 -9.03 -6.76
N LEU A 14 -9.73 -8.03 -6.80
CA LEU A 14 -10.11 -6.64 -6.65
C LEU A 14 -11.02 -6.19 -7.80
N CYS A 15 -10.70 -6.53 -9.05
CA CYS A 15 -11.55 -6.21 -10.21
C CYS A 15 -12.93 -6.87 -10.16
N ASN A 16 -13.06 -8.01 -9.48
CA ASN A 16 -14.32 -8.73 -9.29
C ASN A 16 -15.11 -8.27 -8.06
N GLU A 17 -14.55 -7.40 -7.22
CA GLU A 17 -15.26 -6.85 -6.08
C GLU A 17 -16.41 -5.94 -6.56
N LYS A 18 -17.61 -6.16 -6.02
CA LYS A 18 -18.81 -5.43 -6.45
C LYS A 18 -18.84 -4.00 -5.93
N TYR A 19 -18.28 -3.80 -4.74
CA TYR A 19 -18.27 -2.53 -4.04
C TYR A 19 -16.86 -2.29 -3.49
N PRO A 20 -15.89 -1.93 -4.35
CA PRO A 20 -14.53 -1.64 -3.90
C PRO A 20 -14.55 -0.41 -3.00
N ASN A 21 -13.75 -0.45 -1.94
CA ASN A 21 -13.48 0.67 -1.06
C ASN A 21 -12.09 0.47 -0.43
N GLU A 22 -11.56 1.53 0.17
CA GLU A 22 -10.27 1.54 0.84
C GLU A 22 -10.08 0.35 1.80
N GLN A 23 -11.04 0.13 2.70
CA GLN A 23 -10.96 -0.94 3.71
C GLN A 23 -10.84 -2.33 3.08
N LYS A 24 -11.54 -2.58 1.97
CA LYS A 24 -11.45 -3.85 1.24
C LYS A 24 -10.16 -3.98 0.47
N VAL A 25 -9.62 -2.89 -0.08
CA VAL A 25 -8.29 -2.87 -0.71
C VAL A 25 -7.24 -3.28 0.33
N MET A 26 -7.28 -2.66 1.52
CA MET A 26 -6.37 -2.97 2.62
C MET A 26 -6.55 -4.39 3.16
N ALA A 27 -7.79 -4.88 3.26
CA ALA A 27 -8.06 -6.27 3.64
C ALA A 27 -7.51 -7.26 2.61
N LEU A 28 -7.60 -6.96 1.32
CA LEU A 28 -7.03 -7.78 0.24
C LEU A 28 -5.50 -7.89 0.36
N LEU A 29 -4.81 -6.79 0.67
CA LEU A 29 -3.37 -6.82 0.93
C LEU A 29 -3.03 -7.76 2.10
N LYS A 30 -3.79 -7.67 3.19
CA LYS A 30 -3.62 -8.51 4.38
C LYS A 30 -3.88 -10.00 4.10
N ASP A 31 -4.94 -10.32 3.36
CA ASP A 31 -5.29 -11.70 3.00
C ASP A 31 -4.17 -12.39 2.19
N LEU A 32 -3.33 -11.61 1.52
CA LEU A 32 -2.21 -12.10 0.71
C LEU A 32 -0.88 -12.14 1.48
N GLY A 33 -0.89 -11.70 2.74
CA GLY A 33 0.30 -11.55 3.55
C GLY A 33 1.19 -10.40 3.08
N LEU A 34 0.67 -9.44 2.30
CA LEU A 34 1.41 -8.24 1.92
C LEU A 34 1.64 -7.30 3.11
N ASP A 35 0.81 -7.41 4.14
CA ASP A 35 0.98 -6.73 5.44
C ASP A 35 2.27 -7.11 6.17
N LYS A 36 2.90 -8.24 5.81
CA LYS A 36 4.18 -8.69 6.35
C LYS A 36 5.39 -8.07 5.65
N TYR A 37 5.16 -7.39 4.53
CA TYR A 37 6.19 -6.71 3.77
C TYR A 37 6.27 -5.24 4.20
N PRO A 38 7.42 -4.58 3.99
CA PRO A 38 7.57 -3.15 4.24
C PRO A 38 6.47 -2.33 3.55
N ILE A 39 6.13 -1.18 4.13
CA ILE A 39 5.03 -0.31 3.68
C ILE A 39 5.25 0.10 2.21
N GLU A 40 6.49 0.38 1.83
CA GLU A 40 6.94 0.71 0.48
C GLU A 40 6.57 -0.38 -0.53
N ALA A 41 6.71 -1.65 -0.15
CA ALA A 41 6.34 -2.76 -1.02
C ALA A 41 4.82 -2.82 -1.25
N GLN A 42 4.02 -2.49 -0.22
CA GLN A 42 2.57 -2.42 -0.32
C GLN A 42 2.13 -1.26 -1.23
N ILE A 43 2.78 -0.09 -1.09
CA ILE A 43 2.58 1.08 -1.96
C ILE A 43 2.86 0.71 -3.42
N ILE A 44 4.01 0.09 -3.71
CA ILE A 44 4.39 -0.30 -5.08
C ILE A 44 3.34 -1.23 -5.69
N VAL A 45 2.82 -2.21 -4.93
CA VAL A 45 1.78 -3.13 -5.43
C VAL A 45 0.48 -2.39 -5.75
N LEU A 46 0.03 -1.48 -4.88
CA LEU A 46 -1.18 -0.69 -5.14
C LEU A 46 -1.01 0.28 -6.31
N GLN A 47 0.17 0.89 -6.47
CA GLN A 47 0.49 1.72 -7.64
C GLN A 47 0.43 0.89 -8.93
N GLN A 48 1.00 -0.32 -8.92
CA GLN A 48 0.89 -1.23 -10.06
C GLN A 48 -0.56 -1.59 -10.38
N PHE A 49 -1.40 -1.83 -9.37
CA PHE A 49 -2.82 -2.10 -9.60
C PHE A 49 -3.56 -0.90 -10.19
N ARG A 50 -3.31 0.30 -9.67
CA ARG A 50 -3.85 1.56 -10.20
C ARG A 50 -3.48 1.72 -11.68
N ASP A 51 -2.21 1.54 -12.01
CA ASP A 51 -1.72 1.73 -13.39
C ASP A 51 -2.27 0.66 -14.34
N GLN A 52 -2.51 -0.56 -13.82
CA GLN A 52 -3.08 -1.67 -14.58
C GLN A 52 -4.58 -1.51 -14.87
N LEU A 53 -5.33 -0.68 -14.13
CA LEU A 53 -6.76 -0.45 -14.38
C LEU A 53 -7.03 0.00 -15.81
N HIS A 54 -6.29 1.01 -16.30
CA HIS A 54 -6.45 1.50 -17.67
C HIS A 54 -6.07 0.49 -18.76
N GLN A 55 -5.27 -0.52 -18.41
CA GLN A 55 -4.83 -1.56 -19.33
C GLN A 55 -5.71 -2.81 -19.28
N THR A 56 -6.67 -2.86 -18.35
CA THR A 56 -7.49 -4.04 -18.13
C THR A 56 -8.69 -4.02 -19.06
N SER A 57 -8.99 -5.19 -19.64
CA SER A 57 -10.12 -5.33 -20.56
C SER A 57 -11.42 -4.88 -19.89
N PRO A 58 -12.27 -4.09 -20.58
CA PRO A 58 -13.58 -3.71 -20.08
C PRO A 58 -14.47 -4.91 -19.71
N MET A 59 -14.25 -6.09 -20.30
CA MET A 59 -14.97 -7.32 -19.93
C MET A 59 -14.67 -7.79 -18.50
N LEU A 60 -13.49 -7.48 -17.97
CA LEU A 60 -13.11 -7.80 -16.59
C LEU A 60 -13.62 -6.74 -15.60
N LEU A 61 -13.76 -5.51 -16.04
CA LEU A 61 -14.20 -4.37 -15.23
C LEU A 61 -15.72 -4.13 -15.31
N ASN A 62 -16.44 -4.85 -16.17
CA ASN A 62 -17.89 -5.00 -16.16
C ASN A 62 -18.73 -3.70 -16.09
N HIS A 63 -18.18 -2.50 -16.36
CA HIS A 63 -18.84 -1.22 -16.73
C HIS A 63 -17.82 -0.06 -16.65
N GLU A 64 -17.98 0.99 -17.48
CA GLU A 64 -17.19 2.25 -17.42
C GLU A 64 -17.17 2.92 -16.03
N GLN A 65 -18.22 2.75 -15.24
CA GLN A 65 -18.29 3.32 -13.88
C GLN A 65 -17.41 2.58 -12.87
N ARG A 66 -16.94 1.35 -13.19
CA ARG A 66 -16.15 0.55 -12.26
C ARG A 66 -14.72 1.05 -12.14
N ASP A 67 -14.15 1.64 -13.19
CA ASP A 67 -12.82 2.25 -13.12
C ASP A 67 -12.80 3.35 -12.07
N LYS A 68 -13.77 4.26 -12.13
CA LYS A 68 -13.89 5.33 -11.15
C LYS A 68 -14.03 4.78 -9.72
N LEU A 69 -14.90 3.79 -9.51
CA LEU A 69 -15.07 3.17 -8.18
C LEU A 69 -13.79 2.49 -7.68
N MET A 70 -12.99 1.92 -8.58
CA MET A 70 -11.71 1.30 -8.25
C MET A 70 -10.66 2.36 -7.91
N TYR A 71 -10.60 3.48 -8.66
CA TYR A 71 -9.76 4.63 -8.32
C TYR A 71 -10.14 5.22 -6.96
N ASP A 72 -11.45 5.44 -6.73
CA ASP A 72 -12.00 5.95 -5.47
C ASP A 72 -11.72 5.01 -4.27
N ALA A 73 -11.35 3.74 -4.53
CA ALA A 73 -10.94 2.78 -3.50
C ALA A 73 -9.42 2.68 -3.33
N ILE A 74 -8.66 2.71 -4.43
CA ILE A 74 -7.19 2.53 -4.41
C ILE A 74 -6.47 3.81 -3.98
N ILE A 75 -6.94 4.99 -4.39
CA ILE A 75 -6.28 6.26 -4.06
C ILE A 75 -6.27 6.49 -2.54
N PRO A 76 -7.40 6.38 -1.81
CA PRO A 76 -7.36 6.55 -0.36
C PRO A 76 -6.49 5.51 0.34
N ALA A 77 -6.45 4.28 -0.17
CA ALA A 77 -5.61 3.22 0.39
C ALA A 77 -4.11 3.50 0.19
N LEU A 78 -3.75 4.12 -0.94
CA LEU A 78 -2.40 4.62 -1.18
C LEU A 78 -2.05 5.76 -0.22
N GLU A 79 -2.94 6.74 -0.07
CA GLU A 79 -2.75 7.87 0.86
C GLU A 79 -2.56 7.39 2.31
N ASP A 80 -3.35 6.41 2.77
CA ASP A 80 -3.20 5.80 4.10
C ASP A 80 -1.84 5.11 4.27
N LEU A 81 -1.34 4.40 3.25
CA LEU A 81 -0.01 3.79 3.29
C LEU A 81 1.11 4.83 3.25
N GLU A 82 0.98 5.88 2.44
CA GLU A 82 1.95 6.98 2.33
C GLU A 82 2.05 7.75 3.65
N ASN A 83 0.91 8.04 4.30
CA ASN A 83 0.89 8.65 5.63
C ASN A 83 1.58 7.76 6.67
N LYS A 84 1.32 6.45 6.66
CA LYS A 84 1.99 5.50 7.57
C LYS A 84 3.49 5.40 7.33
N LEU A 85 3.93 5.51 6.07
CA LEU A 85 5.35 5.54 5.74
C LEU A 85 5.99 6.81 6.31
N GLN A 86 5.37 7.96 6.10
CA GLN A 86 5.86 9.23 6.63
C GLN A 86 5.94 9.21 8.17
N GLU A 87 4.89 8.74 8.86
CA GLU A 87 4.89 8.58 10.32
C GLU A 87 6.02 7.66 10.81
N TYR A 88 6.30 6.59 10.06
CA TYR A 88 7.38 5.66 10.37
C TYR A 88 8.76 6.31 10.20
N GLU A 89 8.98 7.04 9.10
CA GLU A 89 10.23 7.77 8.83
C GLU A 89 10.49 8.86 9.88
N GLU A 90 9.48 9.68 10.20
CA GLU A 90 9.57 10.70 11.25
C GLU A 90 9.88 10.09 12.62
N SER A 91 9.37 8.87 12.89
CA SER A 91 9.70 8.17 14.12
C SER A 91 11.17 7.74 14.17
N LEU A 92 11.74 7.25 13.07
CA LEU A 92 13.14 6.82 13.02
C LEU A 92 14.10 8.00 13.26
N GLU A 93 13.85 9.15 12.63
CA GLU A 93 14.64 10.37 12.83
C GLU A 93 14.65 10.80 14.31
N GLN A 94 13.51 10.74 15.01
CA GLN A 94 13.41 11.07 16.43
C GLN A 94 14.14 10.09 17.36
N TRP A 95 14.36 8.84 16.91
CA TRP A 95 15.12 7.84 17.66
C TRP A 95 16.62 8.02 17.46
N GLU A 96 17.09 8.30 16.24
CA GLU A 96 18.51 8.56 15.96
C GLU A 96 19.03 9.78 16.72
N ASP A 97 18.23 10.85 16.85
CA ASP A 97 18.60 12.09 17.56
C ASP A 97 18.75 11.89 19.09
N LYS A 98 18.21 10.80 19.66
CA LYS A 98 18.30 10.50 21.10
C LYS A 98 19.56 9.73 21.50
N ASP A 99 20.22 9.05 20.57
CA ASP A 99 21.43 8.28 20.85
C ASP A 99 22.73 9.10 20.69
N GLU A 100 22.67 10.33 20.15
CA GLU A 100 23.83 11.22 19.97
C GLU A 100 24.11 12.22 21.11
N LYS A 101 23.67 11.97 22.36
CA LYS A 101 24.15 12.80 23.49
C LYS A 101 25.58 12.41 23.91
N PRO A 102 26.58 13.29 23.74
CA PRO A 102 27.98 12.93 23.98
C PRO A 102 28.25 12.82 25.48
N LYS A 103 28.78 11.66 25.90
CA LYS A 103 29.50 11.52 27.17
C LYS A 103 30.82 12.29 27.06
N GLN A 104 30.81 13.56 27.45
CA GLN A 104 32.00 14.25 27.95
C GLN A 104 31.60 14.92 29.27
N GLU A 105 31.49 14.10 30.31
CA GLU A 105 31.65 14.58 31.67
C GLU A 105 33.12 14.92 31.86
N GLN A 106 33.36 16.20 32.11
CA GLN A 106 34.62 16.74 32.58
C GLN A 106 34.95 16.07 33.92
N GLU A 107 36.08 15.38 34.00
CA GLU A 107 36.70 15.09 35.30
C GLU A 107 37.82 16.13 35.51
N ASP A 108 37.71 16.82 36.64
CA ASP A 108 38.58 17.86 37.21
C ASP A 108 40.03 17.40 37.47
#